data_AF-A0A433SDK0-F1
#
_entry.id   AF-A0A433SDK0-F1
#
_cell.length_a   1.000
_cell.length_b   1.000
_cell.length_c   1.000
_cell.angle_alpha   90.00
_cell.angle_beta   90.00
_cell.angle_gamma   90.00
#
_symmetry.space_group_name_H-M   'P 1'
#
loop_
_entity.id
_entity.type
_entity.pdbx_description
1 polymer ?
#
loop_
_entity_poly.entity_id
_entity_poly.type
_entity_poly.pdbx_seq_one_letter_code
_entity_poly.pdbx_strand_id
1 'polypeptide(L)'
;MRIKFLSLSAVMALTLFGVQANAQAPDPANKTQMRQLAVSYCSKTANATVCNCFADTLVKNFNEKDWRIFIADTSGNSAPPSGITQSDIDNYGQKLASAGNACGMQ
;
A
#
# COMPACT_ATOMS: atom_id res chain seq x y z
N MET A 1 -24.47 64.38 -2.58
CA MET A 1 -24.38 63.30 -1.57
C MET A 1 -23.09 62.52 -1.82
N ARG A 2 -22.18 62.46 -0.85
CA ARG A 2 -20.95 61.64 -0.92
C ARG A 2 -21.31 60.19 -0.55
N ILE A 3 -20.68 59.21 -1.19
CA ILE A 3 -20.05 58.03 -0.56
C ILE A 3 -19.01 57.50 -1.57
N LYS A 4 -17.73 57.56 -1.17
CA LYS A 4 -16.62 56.76 -1.71
C LYS A 4 -16.82 55.31 -1.24
N PHE A 5 -16.33 54.30 -1.96
CA PHE A 5 -15.44 53.26 -1.40
C PHE A 5 -14.87 52.39 -2.53
N LEU A 6 -13.55 52.25 -2.49
CA LEU A 6 -12.77 51.23 -3.18
C LEU A 6 -13.09 49.84 -2.60
N SER A 7 -13.12 48.81 -3.44
CA SER A 7 -12.52 47.51 -3.10
C SER A 7 -12.34 46.72 -4.39
N LEU A 8 -11.11 46.65 -4.89
CA LEU A 8 -10.21 45.51 -4.68
C LEU A 8 -10.69 44.25 -5.39
N SER A 9 -9.99 43.98 -6.49
CA SER A 9 -9.85 42.68 -7.13
C SER A 9 -9.70 41.58 -6.09
N ALA A 10 -10.65 40.66 -6.06
CA ALA A 10 -10.43 39.32 -5.55
C ALA A 10 -11.01 38.37 -6.59
N VAL A 11 -10.23 38.13 -7.64
CA VAL A 11 -10.31 36.89 -8.41
C VAL A 11 -9.96 35.79 -7.41
N MET A 12 -10.95 35.33 -6.65
CA MET A 12 -10.80 34.18 -5.78
C MET A 12 -10.91 32.96 -6.68
N ALA A 13 -9.80 32.66 -7.35
CA ALA A 13 -9.54 31.36 -7.91
C ALA A 13 -9.54 30.37 -6.73
N LEU A 14 -10.72 29.84 -6.41
CA LEU A 14 -10.87 28.61 -5.65
C LEU A 14 -10.40 27.47 -6.53
N THR A 15 -9.09 27.41 -6.77
CA THR A 15 -8.43 26.14 -7.07
C THR A 15 -8.48 25.34 -5.78
N LEU A 16 -9.59 24.62 -5.61
CA LEU A 16 -9.68 23.43 -4.79
C LEU A 16 -8.68 22.42 -5.37
N PHE A 17 -7.40 22.63 -5.11
CA PHE A 17 -6.42 21.58 -5.21
C PHE A 17 -6.86 20.53 -4.23
N GLY A 18 -7.29 19.39 -4.80
CA GLY A 18 -7.84 18.27 -4.08
C GLY A 18 -6.97 17.96 -2.87
N VAL A 19 -7.66 17.67 -1.77
CA VAL A 19 -7.11 16.89 -0.67
C VAL A 19 -6.69 15.55 -1.30
N GLN A 20 -5.47 15.50 -1.82
CA GLN A 20 -4.80 14.24 -2.06
C GLN A 20 -4.60 13.70 -0.65
N ALA A 21 -5.46 12.77 -0.25
CA ALA A 21 -5.06 11.81 0.76
C ALA A 21 -3.79 11.19 0.21
N ASN A 22 -2.63 11.71 0.63
CA ASN A 22 -1.37 10.99 0.48
C ASN A 22 -1.62 9.69 1.23
N ALA A 23 -1.97 8.64 0.48
CA ALA A 23 -1.98 7.30 1.01
C ALA A 23 -0.54 7.05 1.44
N GLN A 24 -0.25 7.32 2.72
CA GLN A 24 1.03 6.98 3.29
C GLN A 24 1.20 5.48 3.06
N ALA A 25 2.35 5.11 2.50
CA ALA A 25 2.73 3.72 2.39
C ALA A 25 2.55 3.10 3.80
N PRO A 26 1.83 1.98 3.92
CA PRO A 26 1.54 1.41 5.22
C PRO A 26 2.85 0.99 5.91
N ASP A 27 2.88 1.10 7.23
CA ASP A 27 4.09 0.88 8.03
C ASP A 27 4.46 -0.62 8.05
N PRO A 28 5.63 -1.03 7.51
CA PRO A 28 6.06 -2.43 7.50
C PRO A 28 6.24 -3.05 8.90
N ALA A 29 6.38 -2.24 9.95
CA ALA A 29 6.39 -2.73 11.33
C ALA A 29 4.98 -2.94 11.91
N ASN A 30 3.95 -2.35 11.32
CA ASN A 30 2.58 -2.44 11.79
C ASN A 30 1.86 -3.66 11.20
N LYS A 31 1.85 -4.76 11.96
CA LYS A 31 1.21 -6.02 11.54
C LYS A 31 -0.27 -5.88 11.16
N THR A 32 -1.01 -4.98 11.79
CA THR A 32 -2.44 -4.75 11.45
C THR A 32 -2.57 -4.12 10.07
N GLN A 33 -1.75 -3.09 9.78
CA GLN A 33 -1.75 -2.46 8.46
C GLN A 33 -1.27 -3.42 7.36
N MET A 34 -0.22 -4.21 7.65
CA MET A 34 0.29 -5.22 6.71
C MET A 34 -0.72 -6.33 6.42
N ARG A 35 -1.44 -6.80 7.44
CA ARG A 35 -2.55 -7.74 7.27
C ARG A 35 -3.63 -7.16 6.35
N GLN A 36 -4.04 -5.92 6.57
CA GLN A 36 -5.07 -5.25 5.77
C GLN A 36 -4.61 -5.07 4.31
N LEU A 37 -3.34 -4.70 4.10
CA LEU A 37 -2.76 -4.61 2.76
C LEU A 37 -2.81 -5.96 2.05
N ALA A 38 -2.39 -7.05 2.71
CA ALA A 38 -2.40 -8.39 2.14
C ALA A 38 -3.82 -8.89 1.80
N VAL A 39 -4.81 -8.62 2.67
CA VAL A 39 -6.23 -8.92 2.37
C VAL A 39 -6.71 -8.12 1.16
N SER A 40 -6.38 -6.84 1.08
CA SER A 40 -6.76 -5.96 -0.04
C SER A 40 -6.13 -6.40 -1.37
N TYR A 41 -4.90 -6.91 -1.32
CA TYR A 41 -4.22 -7.47 -2.48
C TYR A 41 -4.92 -8.74 -2.99
N CYS A 42 -5.22 -9.67 -2.08
CA CYS A 42 -5.83 -10.96 -2.43
C CYS A 42 -7.32 -10.86 -2.81
N SER A 43 -8.07 -9.92 -2.24
CA SER A 43 -9.53 -9.83 -2.44
C SER A 43 -9.96 -9.61 -3.89
N LYS A 44 -9.01 -9.21 -4.75
CA LYS A 44 -9.19 -9.09 -6.20
C LYS A 44 -9.25 -10.44 -6.93
N THR A 45 -8.74 -11.52 -6.33
CA THR A 45 -8.52 -12.80 -6.99
C THR A 45 -9.08 -14.02 -6.25
N ALA A 46 -9.38 -13.92 -4.95
CA ALA A 46 -9.90 -15.05 -4.18
C ALA A 46 -10.96 -14.63 -3.14
N ASN A 47 -11.64 -15.63 -2.55
CA ASN A 47 -12.66 -15.39 -1.53
C ASN A 47 -12.05 -14.97 -0.18
N ALA A 48 -12.91 -14.44 0.71
CA ALA A 48 -12.48 -13.90 1.99
C ALA A 48 -11.75 -14.90 2.90
N THR A 49 -12.11 -16.19 2.87
CA THR A 49 -11.45 -17.22 3.69
C THR A 49 -10.02 -17.44 3.24
N VAL A 50 -9.82 -17.60 1.92
CA VAL A 50 -8.49 -17.74 1.30
C VAL A 50 -7.64 -16.50 1.58
N CYS A 51 -8.20 -15.30 1.42
CA CYS A 51 -7.46 -14.07 1.65
C CYS A 51 -7.10 -13.79 3.10
N ASN A 52 -7.95 -14.18 4.05
CA ASN A 52 -7.61 -14.09 5.46
C ASN A 52 -6.46 -15.05 5.81
N CYS A 53 -6.53 -16.31 5.36
CA CYS A 53 -5.43 -17.27 5.53
C CYS A 53 -4.12 -16.73 4.94
N PHE A 54 -4.17 -16.19 3.72
CA PHE A 54 -3.01 -15.66 3.03
C PHE A 54 -2.39 -14.51 3.82
N ALA A 55 -3.20 -13.51 4.20
CA ALA A 55 -2.74 -12.38 4.98
C ALA A 55 -2.15 -12.78 6.34
N ASP A 56 -2.78 -13.71 7.05
CA ASP A 56 -2.29 -14.23 8.32
C ASP A 56 -0.96 -14.99 8.16
N THR A 57 -0.81 -15.73 7.06
CA THR A 57 0.42 -16.44 6.72
C THR A 57 1.56 -15.47 6.39
N LEU A 58 1.28 -14.39 5.65
CA LEU A 58 2.29 -13.35 5.39
C LEU A 58 2.71 -12.67 6.69
N VAL A 59 1.77 -12.24 7.55
CA VAL A 59 2.07 -11.59 8.85
C VAL A 59 2.91 -12.46 9.77
N LYS A 60 2.79 -13.79 9.66
CA LYS A 60 3.60 -14.73 10.43
C LYS A 60 5.02 -14.89 9.89
N ASN A 61 5.19 -14.90 8.56
CA ASN A 61 6.42 -15.34 7.91
C ASN A 61 7.27 -14.22 7.30
N PHE A 62 6.68 -13.05 7.05
CA PHE A 62 7.38 -11.90 6.48
C PHE A 62 8.11 -11.11 7.57
N ASN A 63 9.36 -10.76 7.27
CA ASN A 63 10.13 -9.77 8.00
C ASN A 63 9.95 -8.38 7.37
N GLU A 64 10.63 -7.37 7.93
CA GLU A 64 10.53 -5.99 7.45
C GLU A 64 10.96 -5.82 5.99
N LYS A 65 12.01 -6.52 5.53
CA LYS A 65 12.44 -6.48 4.13
C LYS A 65 11.37 -7.05 3.20
N ASP A 66 10.79 -8.20 3.56
CA ASP A 66 9.71 -8.83 2.78
C ASP A 66 8.51 -7.87 2.65
N TRP A 67 8.13 -7.19 3.75
CA TRP A 67 7.06 -6.18 3.72
C TRP A 67 7.39 -4.97 2.87
N ARG A 68 8.63 -4.47 2.92
CA ARG A 68 9.07 -3.37 2.05
C ARG A 68 8.98 -3.75 0.58
N ILE A 69 9.34 -4.98 0.21
CA ILE A 69 9.19 -5.49 -1.15
C ILE A 69 7.70 -5.61 -1.52
N PHE A 70 6.87 -6.19 -0.65
CA PHE A 70 5.43 -6.33 -0.88
C PHE A 70 4.72 -4.98 -1.07
N ILE A 71 5.06 -3.96 -0.27
CA ILE A 71 4.54 -2.60 -0.44
C ILE A 71 4.96 -2.01 -1.78
N ALA A 72 6.23 -2.17 -2.18
CA ALA A 72 6.71 -1.70 -3.48
C ALA A 72 5.99 -2.39 -4.65
N ASP A 73 5.82 -3.71 -4.57
CA ASP A 73 5.13 -4.54 -5.58
C ASP A 73 3.65 -4.12 -5.71
N THR A 74 2.93 -4.01 -4.59
CA THR A 74 1.51 -3.61 -4.57
C THR A 74 1.27 -2.15 -4.97
N SER A 75 2.28 -1.28 -4.87
CA SER A 75 2.22 0.10 -5.35
C SER A 75 2.62 0.26 -6.83
N GLY A 76 3.01 -0.82 -7.51
CA GLY A 76 3.43 -0.79 -8.91
C GLY A 76 4.82 -0.18 -9.12
N ASN A 77 5.67 -0.12 -8.09
CA ASN A 77 7.05 0.32 -8.22
C ASN A 77 7.88 -0.75 -8.94
N SER A 78 8.50 -0.38 -10.06
CA SER A 78 9.33 -1.28 -10.87
C SER A 78 10.73 -1.51 -10.30
N ALA A 79 11.15 -0.69 -9.34
CA ALA A 79 12.46 -0.80 -8.69
C ALA A 79 12.33 -1.38 -7.28
N PRO A 80 13.19 -2.33 -6.89
CA PRO A 80 13.22 -2.82 -5.52
C PRO A 80 13.64 -1.70 -4.54
N PRO A 81 13.13 -1.73 -3.29
CA PRO A 81 13.53 -0.76 -2.27
C PRO A 81 15.04 -0.75 -2.00
N SER A 82 15.58 0.37 -1.52
CA SER A 82 16.99 0.48 -1.15
C SER A 82 17.40 -0.57 -0.09
N GLY A 83 18.57 -1.18 -0.28
CA GLY A 83 19.11 -2.22 0.61
C GLY A 83 18.49 -3.61 0.42
N ILE A 84 17.64 -3.79 -0.60
CA ILE A 84 17.13 -5.10 -1.03
C ILE A 84 18.08 -5.69 -2.08
N THR A 85 18.50 -6.92 -1.85
CA THR A 85 19.34 -7.70 -2.77
C THR A 85 18.48 -8.62 -3.65
N GLN A 86 19.05 -9.19 -4.71
CA GLN A 86 18.36 -10.20 -5.52
C GLN A 86 17.93 -11.41 -4.67
N SER A 87 18.79 -11.86 -3.74
CA SER A 87 18.45 -12.98 -2.85
C SER A 87 17.26 -12.64 -1.93
N ASP A 88 17.11 -11.39 -1.50
CA ASP A 88 15.93 -10.96 -0.74
C ASP A 88 14.65 -11.06 -1.59
N ILE A 89 14.72 -10.71 -2.88
CA ILE A 89 13.60 -10.80 -3.83
C ILE A 89 13.23 -12.27 -4.10
N ASP A 90 14.23 -13.12 -4.32
CA ASP A 90 14.01 -14.56 -4.57
C ASP A 90 13.37 -15.23 -3.34
N ASN A 91 13.87 -14.91 -2.14
CA ASN A 91 13.29 -15.38 -0.88
C ASN A 91 11.86 -14.87 -0.65
N TYR A 92 11.59 -13.60 -0.97
CA TYR A 92 10.25 -13.03 -0.94
C TYR A 92 9.30 -13.81 -1.86
N GLY A 93 9.70 -14.07 -3.11
CA GLY A 93 8.90 -14.82 -4.08
C GLY A 93 8.59 -16.24 -3.60
N GLN A 94 9.57 -16.94 -3.02
CA GLN A 94 9.36 -18.27 -2.44
C GLN A 94 8.37 -18.25 -1.28
N LYS A 95 8.46 -17.27 -0.37
CA LYS A 95 7.52 -17.13 0.75
C LYS A 95 6.11 -16.80 0.25
N LEU A 96 5.98 -15.93 -0.76
CA LEU A 96 4.71 -15.55 -1.36
C LEU A 96 4.02 -16.76 -2.01
N ALA A 97 4.76 -17.53 -2.82
CA ALA A 97 4.26 -18.75 -3.43
C ALA A 97 3.87 -19.81 -2.39
N SER A 98 4.68 -19.97 -1.34
CA SER A 98 4.38 -20.89 -0.24
C SER A 98 3.10 -20.49 0.51
N ALA A 99 2.89 -19.20 0.75
CA ALA A 99 1.68 -18.69 1.38
C ALA A 99 0.44 -18.88 0.49
N GLY A 100 0.57 -18.62 -0.82
CA GLY A 100 -0.50 -18.88 -1.79
C GLY A 100 -0.92 -20.34 -1.80
N ASN A 101 0.05 -21.26 -1.91
CA ASN A 101 -0.20 -22.70 -1.91
C ASN A 101 -0.83 -23.19 -0.61
N ALA A 102 -0.36 -22.72 0.55
CA ALA A 102 -0.89 -23.10 1.86
C ALA A 102 -2.35 -22.69 2.06
N CYS A 103 -2.79 -21.62 1.39
CA CYS A 103 -4.12 -21.06 1.54
C CYS A 103 -5.06 -21.37 0.35
N GLY A 104 -4.61 -22.15 -0.63
CA GLY A 104 -5.41 -22.51 -1.80
C GLY A 104 -5.60 -21.37 -2.80
N MET A 105 -4.65 -20.42 -2.87
CA MET A 105 -4.54 -19.47 -3.97
C MET A 105 -3.85 -20.20 -5.14
N GLN A 106 -4.66 -20.72 -6.08
CA GLN A 106 -4.21 -21.30 -7.34
C GLN A 106 -4.74 -20.47 -8.51
#